data_AF-X1D4R9-F1
#
_entry.id   AF-X1D4R9-F1
#
_cell.length_a   1.000
_cell.length_b   1.000
_cell.length_c   1.000
_cell.angle_alpha   90.00
_cell.angle_beta   90.00
_cell.angle_gamma   90.00
#
_symmetry.space_group_name_H-M   'P 1'
#
loop_
_entity.id
_entity.type
_entity.pdbx_description
1 polymer ?
#
loop_
_entity_poly.entity_id
_entity_poly.type
_entity_poly.pdbx_seq_one_letter_code
_entity_poly.pdbx_strand_id
1 'polypeptide(L)' 'MPRGKVKRVIDGDTFELRSGERVHIAGLNAAELDERGGQQAKRHLQSKIPRGTEVGLSKPLAKSYGRIVRFIDVLP' A
#
# COMPACT_ATOMS: atom_id res chain seq x y z
N MET A 1 -17.06 4.90 -0.28
CA MET A 1 -15.96 3.97 0.04
C MET A 1 -15.25 4.44 1.29
N PRO A 2 -14.85 3.55 2.22
CA PRO A 2 -13.98 3.90 3.33
C PRO A 2 -12.69 4.58 2.84
N ARG A 3 -12.14 5.48 3.66
CA ARG A 3 -10.90 6.21 3.33
C ARG A 3 -9.84 5.95 4.39
N GLY A 4 -8.58 6.05 3.97
CA GLY A 4 -7.43 5.94 4.86
C GLY A 4 -6.36 6.97 4.51
N LYS A 5 -5.63 7.43 5.53
CA LYS A 5 -4.48 8.31 5.35
C LYS A 5 -3.19 7.53 5.44
N VAL A 6 -2.34 7.62 4.41
CA VAL A 6 -1.05 6.92 4.36
C VAL A 6 -0.11 7.44 5.46
N LYS A 7 0.43 6.52 6.25
CA LYS A 7 1.47 6.79 7.25
C LYS A 7 2.85 6.63 6.64
N ARG A 8 3.08 5.54 5.92
CA ARG A 8 4.33 5.25 5.20
C ARG A 8 4.14 4.08 4.21
N VAL A 9 4.95 4.05 3.18
CA VAL A 9 5.12 2.88 2.30
C VAL A 9 6.16 1.94 2.90
N ILE A 10 5.86 0.64 2.90
CA ILE A 10 6.71 -0.42 3.45
C ILE A 10 7.65 -0.93 2.34
N ASP A 11 7.07 -1.39 1.23
CA ASP A 11 7.72 -1.96 0.03
C ASP A 11 6.95 -1.57 -1.25
N GLY A 12 7.15 -2.30 -2.35
CA GLY A 12 6.58 -1.94 -3.65
C GLY A 12 5.08 -2.16 -3.82
N ASP A 13 4.41 -2.85 -2.89
CA ASP A 13 2.97 -3.11 -2.94
C ASP A 13 2.25 -3.00 -1.59
N THR A 14 3.00 -2.75 -0.51
CA THR A 14 2.49 -2.70 0.84
C THR A 14 2.73 -1.32 1.47
N PHE A 15 1.70 -0.79 2.14
CA PHE A 15 1.80 0.45 2.92
C PHE A 15 1.03 0.36 4.25
N GLU A 16 1.31 1.28 5.15
CA GLU A 16 0.66 1.39 6.45
C GLU A 16 -0.21 2.65 6.48
N LEU A 17 -1.44 2.52 6.95
CA LEU A 17 -2.34 3.63 7.25
C LEU A 17 -2.04 4.21 8.63
N ARG A 18 -2.45 5.46 8.88
CA ARG A 18 -2.33 6.07 10.21
C ARG A 18 -3.11 5.34 11.30
N SER A 19 -4.15 4.59 10.93
CA SER A 19 -4.88 3.68 11.84
C SER A 19 -4.04 2.49 12.31
N GLY A 20 -2.87 2.23 11.72
CA GLY A 20 -2.05 1.04 11.96
C GLY A 20 -2.39 -0.14 11.05
N GLU A 21 -3.46 -0.05 10.27
CA GLU A 21 -3.79 -1.05 9.26
C GLU A 21 -2.69 -1.11 8.19
N ARG A 22 -2.19 -2.32 7.92
CA ARG A 22 -1.27 -2.58 6.80
C ARG A 22 -2.07 -3.09 5.61
N VAL A 23 -1.90 -2.44 4.47
CA VAL A 23 -2.60 -2.73 3.23
C VAL A 23 -1.61 -3.30 2.22
N HIS A 24 -1.94 -4.45 1.64
CA HIS A 24 -1.28 -5.02 0.47
C HIS A 24 -2.18 -4.78 -0.75
N ILE A 25 -1.65 -4.12 -1.77
CA ILE A 25 -2.42 -3.68 -2.93
C ILE A 25 -2.75 -4.91 -3.78
N ALA A 26 -4.05 -5.20 -3.90
CA ALA A 26 -4.53 -6.34 -4.68
C ALA A 26 -4.15 -6.20 -6.16
N GLY A 27 -3.71 -7.30 -6.77
CA GLY A 27 -3.32 -7.35 -8.19
C GLY A 27 -1.92 -6.79 -8.48
N LEU A 28 -1.19 -6.33 -7.45
CA LEU A 28 0.20 -5.92 -7.56
C LEU A 28 1.08 -6.94 -6.85
N ASN A 29 2.12 -7.42 -7.52
CA ASN A 29 3.17 -8.25 -6.94
C ASN A 29 4.51 -7.58 -7.22
N ALA A 30 4.99 -6.81 -6.24
CA ALA A 30 6.24 -6.08 -6.39
C ALA A 30 7.40 -6.87 -5.78
N ALA A 31 8.62 -6.62 -6.27
CA ALA A 31 9.82 -7.18 -5.68
C ALA A 31 9.94 -6.76 -4.20
N GLU A 32 10.28 -7.72 -3.35
CA GLU A 32 10.56 -7.48 -1.93
C GLU A 32 11.81 -6.61 -1.76
N LEU A 33 12.00 -5.99 -0.59
CA LEU A 33 13.03 -4.96 -0.40
C LEU A 33 14.47 -5.41 -0.65
N ASP A 34 14.76 -6.68 -0.40
CA ASP A 34 16.04 -7.35 -0.59
C ASP A 34 16.21 -7.96 -1.99
N GLU A 35 15.14 -8.00 -2.78
CA GLU A 35 15.18 -8.45 -4.16
C GLU A 35 15.63 -7.34 -5.12
N ARG A 36 16.12 -7.75 -6.29
CA ARG A 36 16.53 -6.83 -7.34
C ARG A 36 15.36 -5.96 -7.77
N GLY A 37 15.46 -4.66 -7.51
CA GLY A 37 14.44 -3.68 -7.89
C GLY A 37 13.45 -3.33 -6.77
N GLY A 38 13.46 -4.03 -5.63
CA GLY A 38 12.53 -3.76 -4.53
C GLY A 38 12.60 -2.33 -3.98
N GLN A 39 13.82 -1.81 -3.81
CA GLN A 39 14.01 -0.41 -3.42
C GLN A 39 13.46 0.59 -4.44
N GLN A 40 13.48 0.24 -5.74
CA GLN A 40 12.96 1.09 -6.80
C GLN A 40 11.44 1.04 -6.83
N ALA A 41 10.84 -0.15 -6.69
CA ALA A 41 9.40 -0.34 -6.59
C ALA A 41 8.82 0.41 -5.39
N LYS A 42 9.47 0.32 -4.21
CA LYS A 42 9.11 1.10 -3.04
C LYS A 42 9.12 2.61 -3.32
N ARG A 43 10.19 3.13 -3.90
CA ARG A 43 10.29 4.57 -4.23
C ARG A 43 9.23 5.00 -5.24
N HIS A 44 8.90 4.13 -6.19
CA HIS A 44 7.84 4.36 -7.15
C HIS A 44 6.48 4.46 -6.45
N LEU A 45 6.15 3.51 -5.58
CA LEU A 45 4.90 3.57 -4.82
C LEU A 45 4.87 4.81 -3.90
N GLN A 46 5.98 5.16 -3.25
CA GLN A 46 6.11 6.37 -2.44
C GLN A 46 5.86 7.66 -3.23
N SER A 47 6.23 7.73 -4.51
CA SER A 47 5.96 8.92 -5.33
C SER A 47 4.49 9.01 -5.76
N LYS A 48 3.77 7.89 -5.83
CA LYS A 48 2.33 7.84 -6.13
C LYS A 48 1.47 8.12 -4.90
N ILE A 49 1.87 7.61 -3.74
CA ILE A 49 1.16 7.75 -2.47
C ILE A 49 2.10 8.24 -1.35
N PRO A 50 2.58 9.49 -1.42
CA PRO A 50 3.43 10.04 -0.38
C PRO A 50 2.77 10.01 1.00
N ARG A 51 3.57 10.16 2.06
CA ARG A 51 3.06 10.21 3.43
C ARG A 51 2.00 11.31 3.55
N GLY A 52 0.83 10.94 4.04
CA GLY A 52 -0.29 11.86 4.20
C GLY A 52 -1.30 11.85 3.06
N THR A 53 -1.05 11.15 1.94
CA THR A 53 -2.04 10.94 0.89
C THR A 53 -3.29 10.27 1.44
N GLU A 54 -4.46 10.73 1.00
CA GLU A 54 -5.74 10.09 1.27
C GLU A 54 -6.04 9.07 0.15
N VAL A 55 -6.42 7.86 0.53
CA VAL A 55 -6.75 6.78 -0.41
C VAL A 55 -8.15 6.25 -0.14
N GLY A 56 -8.88 5.94 -1.20
CA GLY A 56 -10.09 5.13 -1.15
C GLY A 56 -9.72 3.66 -0.95
N LEU A 57 -10.52 2.95 -0.14
CA LEU A 57 -10.30 1.55 0.19
C LEU A 57 -11.50 0.72 -0.27
N SER A 58 -11.25 -0.32 -1.07
CA SER A 58 -12.29 -1.31 -1.38
C SER A 58 -12.64 -2.15 -0.15
N LYS A 59 -13.68 -2.99 -0.26
CA LYS A 59 -13.88 -4.08 0.71
C LYS A 59 -12.62 -4.97 0.75
N PRO A 60 -12.26 -5.54 1.91
CA PRO A 60 -11.22 -6.55 2.00
C PRO A 60 -11.48 -7.72 1.06
N LEU A 61 -10.45 -8.19 0.36
CA LEU A 61 -10.51 -9.40 -0.45
C LEU A 61 -9.96 -10.60 0.32
N ALA A 62 -8.90 -10.38 1.09
CA ALA A 62 -8.24 -11.40 1.89
C ALA A 62 -7.42 -10.77 3.02
N LYS A 63 -6.85 -11.64 3.86
CA LYS A 63 -5.84 -11.26 4.87
C LYS A 63 -4.62 -12.17 4.69
N SER A 64 -3.43 -11.58 4.64
CA SER A 64 -2.18 -12.31 4.39
C SER A 64 -1.05 -11.74 5.25
N TYR A 65 -0.43 -12.57 6.08
CA TYR A 65 0.67 -12.17 6.99
C TYR A 65 0.38 -10.87 7.79
N GLY A 66 -0.84 -10.75 8.32
CA GLY A 66 -1.28 -9.57 9.08
C GLY A 66 -1.62 -8.32 8.24
N ARG A 67 -1.49 -8.38 6.91
CA ARG A 67 -1.89 -7.34 5.96
C ARG A 67 -3.29 -7.61 5.44
N ILE A 68 -4.03 -6.56 5.14
CA ILE A 68 -5.31 -6.68 4.45
C ILE A 68 -5.09 -6.47 2.96
N VAL A 69 -5.54 -7.44 2.16
CA VAL A 69 -5.44 -7.39 0.70
C VAL A 69 -6.69 -6.70 0.16
N ARG A 70 -6.52 -5.62 -0.61
CA ARG A 70 -7.62 -4.87 -1.21
C ARG A 70 -7.15 -3.94 -2.33
N PHE A 71 -8.08 -3.50 -3.16
CA PHE A 71 -7.83 -2.42 -4.12
C PHE A 71 -7.83 -1.08 -3.41
N ILE A 72 -7.10 -0.12 -3.98
CA ILE A 72 -7.04 1.26 -3.52
C ILE A 72 -7.25 2.22 -4.70
N ASP A 73 -7.82 3.38 -4.40
CA ASP A 73 -7.88 4.52 -5.32
C ASP A 73 -7.11 5.69 -4.72
N VAL A 74 -6.23 6.30 -5.50
CA VAL A 74 -5.58 7.56 -5.08
C VAL A 74 -6.57 8.67 -5.34
N LEU A 75 -6.97 9.37 -4.27
CA LEU A 75 -7.89 10.49 -4.39
C LEU A 75 -7.11 11.74 -4.83
N PRO A 76 -7.71 12.61 -5.66
CA PRO A 76 -7.10 13.87 -6.10
C PRO A 76 -6.85 14.83 -4.94
#